data_AF-A0A4D6BKZ1-F1
#
_entry.id   AF-A0A4D6BKZ1-F1
#
_cell.length_a   1.000
_cell.length_b   1.000
_cell.length_c   1.000
_cell.angle_alpha   90.00
_cell.angle_beta   90.00
_cell.angle_gamma   90.00
#
_symmetry.space_group_name_H-M   'P 1'
#
loop_
_entity.id
_entity.type
_entity.pdbx_description
1 polymer ?
#
loop_
_entity_poly.entity_id
_entity_poly.type
_entity_poly.pdbx_seq_one_letter_code
_entity_poly.pdbx_strand_id
1 'polypeptide(L)'
;MTNTINLKMPSPTFGGSTGGWLRAAEVEEKYAITWTSPKEQIFEMPTGGASIMRDGENLLYLAKKEQCLALSSQLKSKFKISDFKIYRIFPNGEVQYLHPKDGVVPEKVNAGRESVGNISHSIGKNANPVDKKFMNQGTYD
;
A
#
# COMPACT_ATOMS: atom_id res chain seq x y z
N MET A 1 2.27 -0.58 -20.43
CA MET A 1 1.36 0.42 -19.85
C MET A 1 2.13 1.20 -18.80
N THR A 2 2.35 2.48 -19.00
CA THR A 2 3.11 3.32 -18.07
C THR A 2 2.25 3.58 -16.84
N ASN A 3 2.56 2.90 -15.73
CA ASN A 3 1.89 3.06 -14.43
C ASN A 3 2.34 4.38 -13.76
N THR A 4 2.15 5.49 -14.47
CA THR A 4 2.59 6.81 -14.06
C THR A 4 1.48 7.48 -13.25
N ILE A 5 1.82 8.01 -12.08
CA ILE A 5 0.87 8.74 -11.25
C ILE A 5 0.51 10.08 -11.89
N ASN A 6 -0.77 10.42 -11.96
CA ASN A 6 -1.23 11.74 -12.38
C ASN A 6 -1.33 12.67 -11.15
N LEU A 7 -0.36 13.55 -10.98
CA LEU A 7 -0.29 14.48 -9.84
C LEU A 7 -1.36 15.58 -9.86
N LYS A 8 -2.11 15.73 -10.97
CA LYS A 8 -3.18 16.73 -11.10
C LYS A 8 -4.55 16.23 -10.65
N MET A 9 -4.65 14.96 -10.22
CA MET A 9 -5.90 14.39 -9.70
C MET A 9 -6.37 15.15 -8.46
N PRO A 10 -7.68 15.36 -8.30
CA PRO A 10 -8.19 16.06 -7.13
C PRO A 10 -8.08 15.18 -5.89
N SER A 11 -7.84 15.83 -4.74
CA SER A 11 -7.86 15.16 -3.45
C SER A 11 -9.27 15.19 -2.84
N PRO A 12 -9.61 14.20 -1.99
CA PRO A 12 -10.81 14.23 -1.17
C PRO A 12 -10.92 15.50 -0.33
N THR A 13 -12.14 15.94 -0.05
CA THR A 13 -12.40 17.11 0.79
C THR A 13 -12.23 16.72 2.26
N PHE A 14 -11.21 17.27 2.91
CA PHE A 14 -10.88 16.98 4.30
C PHE A 14 -10.45 18.26 5.04
N GLY A 15 -10.93 18.42 6.28
CA GLY A 15 -10.64 19.61 7.11
C GLY A 15 -9.24 19.66 7.72
N GLY A 16 -8.42 18.62 7.51
CA GLY A 16 -7.09 18.48 8.10
C GLY A 16 -7.10 17.72 9.42
N SER A 17 -5.98 17.07 9.73
CA SER A 17 -5.74 16.39 11.00
C SER A 17 -4.25 16.35 11.34
N THR A 18 -3.93 15.98 12.58
CA THR A 18 -2.56 15.86 13.07
C THR A 18 -1.88 14.54 12.69
N GLY A 19 -2.62 13.60 12.10
CA GLY A 19 -2.12 12.27 11.71
C GLY A 19 -1.55 12.18 10.30
N GLY A 20 -1.39 13.31 9.62
CA GLY A 20 -0.90 13.40 8.24
C GLY A 20 0.61 13.19 8.13
N TRP A 21 1.20 13.82 7.10
CA TRP A 21 2.63 13.77 6.87
C TRP A 21 3.43 14.54 7.92
N LEU A 22 4.55 13.95 8.31
CA LEU A 22 5.58 14.58 9.13
C LEU A 22 6.87 14.66 8.31
N ARG A 23 7.96 15.09 8.95
CA ARG A 23 9.28 15.25 8.31
C ARG A 23 9.75 14.01 7.53
N ALA A 24 9.41 12.80 7.97
CA ALA A 24 9.74 11.56 7.26
C ALA A 24 9.24 11.53 5.81
N ALA A 25 8.09 12.14 5.53
CA ALA A 25 7.52 12.21 4.18
C ALA A 25 8.35 13.11 3.23
N GLU A 26 9.15 14.03 3.79
CA GLU A 26 10.03 14.92 3.02
C GLU A 26 11.43 14.34 2.85
N VAL A 27 11.96 13.61 3.85
CA VAL A 27 13.36 13.14 3.85
C VAL A 27 13.53 11.69 3.43
N GLU A 28 12.54 10.82 3.63
CA GLU A 28 12.67 9.36 3.40
C GLU A 28 11.79 8.91 2.22
N GLU A 29 10.48 8.91 2.42
CA GLU A 29 9.50 8.49 1.42
C GLU A 29 8.08 8.85 1.85
N LYS A 30 7.18 8.96 0.87
CA LYS A 30 5.74 9.10 1.09
C LYS A 30 4.96 8.17 0.19
N TYR A 31 3.71 7.90 0.55
CA TYR A 31 2.85 7.00 -0.20
C TYR A 31 1.68 7.76 -0.79
N ALA A 32 1.23 7.32 -1.95
CA ALA A 32 0.03 7.84 -2.60
C ALA A 32 -0.88 6.69 -2.97
N ILE A 33 -2.18 6.91 -2.82
CA ILE A 33 -3.23 6.00 -3.23
C ILE A 33 -4.21 6.74 -4.14
N THR A 34 -4.52 6.14 -5.29
CA THR A 34 -5.52 6.65 -6.24
C THR A 34 -6.64 5.65 -6.40
N TRP A 35 -7.88 6.12 -6.54
CA TRP A 35 -9.04 5.28 -6.83
C TRP A 35 -10.12 6.09 -7.56
N THR A 36 -11.07 5.43 -8.21
CA THR A 36 -12.23 6.08 -8.83
C THR A 36 -13.47 5.83 -7.98
N SER A 37 -14.16 6.89 -7.58
CA SER A 37 -15.46 6.79 -6.93
C SER A 37 -16.58 7.05 -7.95
N PRO A 38 -17.70 6.29 -7.92
CA PRO A 38 -18.85 6.54 -8.80
C PRO A 38 -19.77 7.67 -8.33
N LYS A 39 -19.53 8.19 -7.11
CA LYS A 39 -20.29 9.30 -6.52
C LYS A 39 -19.51 9.96 -5.40
N GLU A 40 -19.90 11.19 -5.07
CA GLU A 40 -19.42 11.86 -3.87
C GLU A 40 -20.02 11.18 -2.61
N GLN A 41 -19.16 10.73 -1.69
CA GLN A 41 -19.59 10.03 -0.48
C GLN A 41 -18.57 10.13 0.65
N ILE A 42 -19.03 9.95 1.88
CA ILE A 42 -18.19 10.06 3.09
C ILE A 42 -17.46 8.74 3.33
N PHE A 43 -16.19 8.82 3.73
CA PHE A 43 -15.39 7.70 4.21
C PHE A 43 -14.55 8.09 5.42
N GLU A 44 -14.06 7.07 6.14
CA GLU A 44 -13.20 7.27 7.30
C GLU A 44 -11.74 7.30 6.85
N MET A 45 -10.99 8.27 7.35
CA MET A 45 -9.56 8.35 7.07
C MET A 45 -8.80 7.33 7.92
N PRO A 46 -7.79 6.63 7.38
CA PRO A 46 -6.97 5.69 8.17
C PRO A 46 -6.17 6.37 9.29
N THR A 47 -5.97 7.69 9.19
CA THR A 47 -5.28 8.55 10.17
C THR A 47 -6.24 9.20 11.17
N GLY A 48 -7.53 8.86 11.11
CA GLY A 48 -8.59 9.44 11.94
C GLY A 48 -9.36 10.57 11.26
N GLY A 49 -10.65 10.67 11.60
CA GLY A 49 -11.60 11.62 11.03
C GLY A 49 -12.41 11.05 9.87
N ALA A 50 -13.32 11.88 9.34
CA ALA A 50 -14.12 11.58 8.16
C ALA A 50 -13.76 12.55 7.04
N SER A 51 -13.71 12.04 5.82
CA SER A 51 -13.40 12.77 4.59
C SER A 51 -14.48 12.50 3.56
N ILE A 52 -14.69 13.44 2.65
CA ILE A 52 -15.63 13.28 1.53
C ILE A 52 -14.81 12.96 0.28
N MET A 53 -14.94 11.75 -0.26
CA MET A 53 -14.32 11.42 -1.56
C MET A 53 -15.14 12.06 -2.67
N ARG A 54 -14.47 12.61 -3.68
CA ARG A 54 -15.12 13.25 -4.83
C ARG A 54 -15.63 12.22 -5.82
N ASP A 55 -16.60 12.60 -6.64
CA ASP A 55 -16.98 11.83 -7.81
C ASP A 55 -15.83 11.79 -8.84
N GLY A 56 -15.56 10.61 -9.39
CA GLY A 56 -14.43 10.36 -10.30
C GLY A 56 -13.10 10.02 -9.60
N GLU A 57 -11.99 10.45 -10.19
CA GLU A 57 -10.64 10.13 -9.72
C GLU A 57 -10.30 10.86 -8.42
N ASN A 58 -9.78 10.13 -7.44
CA ASN A 58 -9.30 10.67 -6.17
C ASN A 58 -7.83 10.34 -5.99
N LEU A 59 -7.05 11.30 -5.49
CA LEU A 59 -5.65 11.12 -5.10
C LEU A 59 -5.47 11.51 -3.64
N LEU A 60 -5.01 10.54 -2.84
CA LEU A 60 -4.68 10.74 -1.43
C LEU A 60 -3.24 10.35 -1.13
N TYR A 61 -2.71 11.05 -0.16
CA TYR A 61 -1.32 11.10 0.20
C TYR A 61 -1.19 10.69 1.67
N LEU A 62 -0.38 9.66 1.96
CA LEU A 62 -0.28 9.02 3.29
C LEU A 62 1.17 8.77 3.68
N ALA A 63 1.44 8.66 4.98
CA ALA A 63 2.79 8.54 5.52
C ALA A 63 3.33 7.11 5.42
N LYS A 64 2.46 6.10 5.56
CA LYS A 64 2.85 4.69 5.58
C LYS A 64 2.07 3.87 4.56
N LYS A 65 2.73 2.84 4.00
CA LYS A 65 2.11 1.85 3.11
C LYS A 65 0.88 1.17 3.73
N GLU A 66 0.95 0.86 5.03
CA GLU A 66 -0.12 0.20 5.77
C GLU A 66 -1.41 1.02 5.76
N GLN A 67 -1.32 2.35 5.88
CA GLN A 67 -2.49 3.24 5.84
C GLN A 67 -3.18 3.18 4.46
N CYS A 68 -2.41 3.11 3.38
CA CYS A 68 -2.95 2.92 2.03
C CYS A 68 -3.64 1.56 1.90
N LEU A 69 -3.05 0.50 2.45
CA LEU A 69 -3.64 -0.84 2.42
C LEU A 69 -4.93 -0.92 3.26
N ALA A 70 -4.95 -0.30 4.43
CA ALA A 70 -6.13 -0.20 5.28
C ALA A 70 -7.28 0.50 4.54
N LEU A 71 -7.01 1.65 3.92
CA LEU A 71 -8.00 2.36 3.11
C LEU A 71 -8.46 1.51 1.92
N SER A 72 -7.55 0.80 1.25
CA SER A 72 -7.92 -0.06 0.13
C SER A 72 -8.85 -1.21 0.51
N SER A 73 -8.65 -1.79 1.69
CA SER A 73 -9.54 -2.82 2.25
C SER A 73 -10.92 -2.26 2.54
N GLN A 74 -10.99 -1.02 3.06
CA GLN A 74 -12.24 -0.31 3.28
C GLN A 74 -12.96 0.01 1.94
N LEU A 75 -12.24 0.49 0.93
CA LEU A 75 -12.75 0.76 -0.41
C LEU A 75 -13.36 -0.49 -1.05
N LYS A 76 -12.65 -1.62 -0.97
CA LYS A 76 -13.11 -2.92 -1.49
C LYS A 76 -14.32 -3.46 -0.73
N SER A 77 -14.31 -3.39 0.61
CA SER A 77 -15.34 -3.99 1.46
C SER A 77 -16.64 -3.18 1.50
N LYS A 78 -16.55 -1.89 1.87
CA LYS A 78 -17.71 -0.99 2.07
C LYS A 78 -18.22 -0.40 0.75
N PHE A 79 -17.31 0.01 -0.14
CA PHE A 79 -17.68 0.77 -1.34
C PHE A 79 -17.64 -0.02 -2.65
N LYS A 80 -17.15 -1.28 -2.61
CA LYS A 80 -16.98 -2.15 -3.79
C LYS A 80 -16.07 -1.55 -4.88
N ILE A 81 -15.16 -0.67 -4.48
CA ILE A 81 -14.16 -0.04 -5.35
C ILE A 81 -12.90 -0.91 -5.33
N SER A 82 -12.51 -1.44 -6.49
CA SER A 82 -11.38 -2.37 -6.65
C SER A 82 -10.24 -1.84 -7.52
N ASP A 83 -10.41 -0.67 -8.12
CA ASP A 83 -9.48 -0.05 -9.07
C ASP A 83 -8.38 0.80 -8.40
N PHE A 84 -8.19 0.63 -7.09
CA PHE A 84 -7.23 1.40 -6.34
C PHE A 84 -5.78 1.03 -6.71
N LYS A 85 -4.91 2.04 -6.71
CA LYS A 85 -3.48 1.91 -7.02
C LYS A 85 -2.66 2.59 -5.95
N ILE A 86 -1.58 1.95 -5.50
CA ILE A 86 -0.68 2.47 -4.47
C ILE A 86 0.71 2.70 -5.08
N TYR A 87 1.25 3.86 -4.78
CA TYR A 87 2.57 4.33 -5.20
C TYR A 87 3.40 4.71 -3.98
N ARG A 88 4.72 4.54 -4.11
CA ARG A 88 5.73 5.10 -3.23
C ARG A 88 6.46 6.21 -3.96
N ILE A 89 6.66 7.33 -3.30
CA ILE A 89 7.30 8.52 -3.85
C ILE A 89 8.50 8.82 -2.97
N PHE A 90 9.67 8.86 -3.58
CA PHE A 90 10.93 9.18 -2.93
C PHE A 90 11.20 10.70 -2.95
N PRO A 91 12.06 11.22 -2.07
CA PRO A 91 12.42 12.64 -2.02
C PRO A 91 13.09 13.14 -3.30
N ASN A 92 13.73 12.25 -4.07
CA ASN A 92 14.30 12.54 -5.38
C ASN A 92 13.23 12.75 -6.49
N GLY A 93 11.95 12.54 -6.18
CA GLY A 93 10.84 12.63 -7.13
C GLY A 93 10.56 11.33 -7.91
N GLU A 94 11.32 10.27 -7.67
CA GLU A 94 11.07 8.96 -8.26
C GLU A 94 9.79 8.34 -7.70
N VAL A 95 8.96 7.80 -8.59
CA VAL A 95 7.69 7.17 -8.23
C VAL A 95 7.77 5.68 -8.54
N GLN A 96 7.66 4.86 -7.49
CA GLN A 96 7.60 3.42 -7.58
C GLN A 96 6.14 2.94 -7.44
N TYR A 97 5.64 2.24 -8.45
CA TYR A 97 4.34 1.58 -8.39
C TYR A 97 4.40 0.32 -7.52
N LEU A 98 3.54 0.21 -6.50
CA LEU A 98 3.60 -0.87 -5.52
C LEU A 98 2.45 -1.88 -5.64
N HIS A 99 1.21 -1.42 -5.82
CA HIS A 99 0.05 -2.29 -5.76
C HIS A 99 -1.09 -1.83 -6.67
N PRO A 100 -1.76 -2.74 -7.40
CA PRO A 100 -1.35 -4.13 -7.68
C PRO A 100 -0.18 -4.19 -8.67
N LYS A 101 0.97 -4.78 -8.29
CA LYS A 101 2.23 -4.76 -9.06
C LYS A 101 2.05 -5.22 -10.51
N ASP A 102 1.29 -6.29 -10.72
CA ASP A 102 1.07 -6.90 -12.04
C ASP A 102 -0.34 -6.58 -12.59
N GLY A 103 -1.06 -5.62 -12.00
CA GLY A 103 -2.47 -5.34 -12.29
C GLY A 103 -3.45 -6.38 -11.72
N VAL A 104 -2.99 -7.56 -11.34
CA VAL A 104 -3.77 -8.58 -10.64
C VAL A 104 -3.51 -8.47 -9.13
N VAL A 105 -4.57 -8.54 -8.33
CA VAL A 105 -4.46 -8.56 -6.86
C VAL A 105 -3.58 -9.72 -6.38
N PRO A 106 -2.81 -9.55 -5.29
CA PRO A 106 -1.89 -10.59 -4.81
C PRO A 106 -2.62 -11.84 -4.33
N GLU A 107 -3.86 -11.72 -3.84
CA GLU A 107 -4.73 -12.82 -3.42
C GLU A 107 -5.03 -13.81 -4.56
N LYS A 108 -5.04 -13.34 -5.82
CA LYS A 108 -5.31 -14.17 -6.99
C LYS A 108 -4.00 -14.65 -7.60
N VAL A 109 -3.89 -15.95 -7.85
CA VAL A 109 -2.71 -16.56 -8.48
C VAL A 109 -2.46 -15.97 -9.89
N ASN A 110 -1.19 -15.73 -10.19
CA ASN A 110 -0.72 -15.32 -11.52
C ASN A 110 0.54 -16.13 -11.85
N ALA A 111 0.57 -16.79 -13.01
CA ALA A 111 1.62 -17.74 -13.39
C ALA A 111 3.01 -17.10 -13.55
N GLY A 112 3.07 -15.80 -13.84
CA GLY A 112 4.33 -15.07 -13.98
C GLY A 112 4.99 -14.60 -12.67
N ARG A 113 4.47 -14.98 -11.50
CA ARG A 113 5.03 -14.56 -10.20
C ARG A 113 6.07 -15.56 -9.70
N GLU A 114 7.25 -15.05 -9.40
CA GLU A 114 8.28 -15.82 -8.71
C GLU A 114 7.98 -15.90 -7.21
N SER A 115 8.12 -17.10 -6.65
CA SER A 115 8.00 -17.32 -5.20
C SER A 115 9.35 -17.03 -4.55
N VAL A 116 9.38 -16.04 -3.65
CA VAL A 116 10.59 -15.64 -2.90
C VAL A 116 10.37 -15.95 -1.43
N GLY A 117 11.38 -16.53 -0.77
CA GLY A 117 11.30 -16.92 0.65
C GLY A 117 10.56 -18.24 0.90
N ASN A 118 10.36 -19.06 -0.13
CA ASN A 118 9.82 -20.40 0.04
C ASN A 118 10.94 -21.38 0.42
N ILE A 119 10.70 -22.18 1.44
CA ILE A 119 11.64 -23.18 1.95
C ILE A 119 11.02 -24.56 1.75
N SER A 120 11.73 -25.45 1.04
CA SER A 120 11.22 -26.76 0.62
C SER A 120 11.27 -27.83 1.72
N HIS A 121 10.80 -27.50 2.94
CA HIS A 121 10.56 -28.46 4.01
C HIS A 121 9.38 -28.04 4.91
N SER A 122 8.92 -28.96 5.76
CA SER A 122 7.86 -28.64 6.73
C SER A 122 8.40 -27.75 7.86
N ILE A 123 7.52 -26.94 8.46
CA ILE A 123 7.88 -26.02 9.57
C ILE A 123 8.49 -26.74 10.78
N GLY A 124 8.13 -28.01 11.00
CA GLY A 124 8.69 -28.84 12.08
C GLY A 124 10.11 -29.37 11.80
N LYS A 125 10.67 -29.13 10.61
CA LYS A 125 12.03 -29.53 10.22
C LYS A 125 13.04 -28.39 10.32
N ASN A 126 12.67 -27.24 10.90
CA ASN A 126 13.60 -26.15 11.17
C ASN A 126 14.74 -26.63 12.08
N ALA A 127 15.95 -26.14 11.85
CA ALA A 127 17.12 -26.50 12.65
C ALA A 127 16.94 -26.04 14.11
N ASN A 128 17.58 -26.73 15.07
CA ASN A 128 17.54 -26.27 16.45
C ASN A 128 18.36 -24.98 16.58
N PRO A 129 17.98 -24.06 17.49
CA PRO A 129 18.74 -22.82 17.70
C PRO A 129 20.21 -23.04 18.07
N VAL A 130 20.56 -24.20 18.64
CA VAL A 130 21.95 -24.56 18.96
C VAL A 130 22.79 -24.79 17.70
N ASP A 131 22.19 -25.35 16.64
CA ASP A 131 22.89 -25.69 15.39
C ASP A 131 23.26 -24.45 14.58
N LYS A 132 22.50 -23.36 14.76
CA LYS A 132 22.72 -22.03 14.15
C LYS A 132 23.30 -21.01 15.12
N LYS A 133 23.74 -21.44 16.31
CA LYS A 133 24.20 -20.52 17.36
C LYS A 133 25.44 -19.74 16.89
N PHE A 134 25.42 -18.43 17.13
CA PHE A 134 26.48 -17.50 16.70
C PHE A 134 26.67 -17.37 15.18
N MET A 135 25.75 -17.91 14.38
CA MET A 135 25.66 -17.65 12.95
C MET A 135 24.65 -16.52 12.71
N ASN A 136 24.88 -15.69 11.70
CA ASN A 136 23.91 -14.66 11.26
C ASN A 136 22.80 -15.29 10.38
N GLN A 137 22.28 -16.45 10.79
CA GLN A 137 21.23 -17.19 10.09
C GLN A 137 20.13 -17.57 11.07
N GLY A 138 18.88 -17.39 10.65
CA GLY A 138 17.71 -17.89 11.36
C GLY A 138 17.60 -19.42 11.28
N THR A 139 16.76 -20.00 12.14
CA THR A 139 16.43 -21.43 12.09
C THR A 139 15.56 -21.82 10.90
N TYR A 140 14.94 -20.82 10.28
CA TYR A 140 14.13 -20.93 9.06
C TYR A 140 14.94 -20.61 7.80
N ASP A 141 16.18 -20.14 7.93
CA ASP A 141 17.05 -19.81 6.78
C ASP A 141 17.84 -21.03 6.28
#